data_AF-X1MJY2-F1
#
_entry.id   AF-X1MJY2-F1
#
_cell.length_a   1.000
_cell.length_b   1.000
_cell.length_c   1.000
_cell.angle_alpha   90.00
_cell.angle_beta   90.00
_cell.angle_gamma   90.00
#
_symmetry.space_group_name_H-M   'P 1'
#
loop_
_entity.id
_entity.type
_entity.pdbx_description
1 polymer ?
#
loop_
_entity_poly.entity_id
_entity_poly.type
_entity_poly.pdbx_seq_one_letter_code
_entity_poly.pdbx_strand_id
1 'polypeptide(L)'
;NELNLLLCSRCKPKDEDPYSMQSRYYSYEKIMSDWDKDFLLHLKSPTIHYYHDKGFYFLGLQRWNSSSPAKGYSVGGGYLLYHIDKDSEVDMGIAIDPGFDFVRNLFHSGFSLNDIDIVLISHAHLDHIRDFESIVTLLFELQKRSKRDRRVHVILSLGSYKRLEHIIEDPTLRYFIEPYIIDINREIQDKYFEMLGDGDKAVSFLFETANYSQQEQNLQIERIRAILPEERNSPNYLVKIRPTRAYHEDNSQSDSFGFLIELRENSEQGG
;
A
#
# COMPACT_ATOMS: atom_id res chain seq x y z
N ASN A 1 -9.99 53.54 -26.54
CA ASN A 1 -10.85 52.71 -25.68
C ASN A 1 -12.11 52.37 -26.42
N GLU A 2 -12.52 51.11 -26.33
CA GLU A 2 -13.64 50.45 -27.01
C GLU A 2 -13.37 50.01 -28.46
N LEU A 3 -13.05 48.71 -28.60
CA LEU A 3 -13.06 47.98 -29.86
C LEU A 3 -14.32 47.12 -29.90
N ASN A 4 -15.26 47.59 -30.73
CA ASN A 4 -16.44 46.89 -31.21
C ASN A 4 -16.07 45.52 -31.79
N LEU A 5 -16.60 44.45 -31.22
CA LEU A 5 -16.72 43.15 -31.91
C LEU A 5 -18.06 43.12 -32.64
N LEU A 6 -17.94 42.99 -33.96
CA LEU A 6 -19.02 42.97 -34.96
C LEU A 6 -20.13 41.98 -34.61
N LEU A 7 -21.33 42.50 -34.33
CA LEU A 7 -22.58 41.73 -34.29
C LEU A 7 -22.98 41.36 -35.74
N CYS A 8 -22.76 40.09 -36.11
CA CYS A 8 -23.23 39.54 -37.38
C CYS A 8 -24.77 39.48 -37.38
N SER A 9 -25.40 40.42 -38.09
CA SER A 9 -26.85 40.64 -38.13
C SER A 9 -27.60 39.73 -39.14
N ARG A 10 -27.03 38.56 -39.50
CA ARG A 10 -27.58 37.69 -40.55
C ARG A 10 -27.46 36.18 -40.27
N CYS A 11 -27.56 35.76 -39.02
CA CYS A 11 -27.84 34.34 -38.71
C CYS A 11 -29.31 34.20 -38.34
N LYS A 12 -30.13 33.67 -39.26
CA LYS A 12 -31.45 33.13 -38.91
C LYS A 12 -31.24 32.03 -37.86
N PRO A 13 -32.09 31.90 -36.82
CA PRO A 13 -32.02 30.75 -35.92
C PRO A 13 -32.39 29.52 -36.74
N LYS A 14 -31.37 28.75 -37.12
CA LYS A 14 -31.53 27.45 -37.74
C LYS A 14 -31.18 26.42 -36.68
N ASP A 15 -32.19 25.60 -36.44
CA ASP A 15 -32.13 24.26 -35.85
C ASP A 15 -31.69 24.24 -34.38
N GLU A 16 -32.66 24.02 -33.49
CA GLU A 16 -32.39 23.52 -32.14
C GLU A 16 -31.49 22.29 -32.28
N ASP A 17 -30.25 22.39 -31.82
CA ASP A 17 -29.32 21.28 -31.76
C ASP A 17 -29.96 20.17 -30.90
N PRO A 18 -30.26 18.98 -31.45
CA PRO A 18 -30.81 17.87 -30.67
C PRO A 18 -29.82 17.37 -29.60
N TYR A 19 -28.60 17.88 -29.57
CA TYR A 19 -27.57 17.65 -28.57
C TYR A 19 -27.19 18.94 -27.85
N SER A 20 -28.16 19.55 -27.16
CA SER A 20 -27.91 20.70 -26.29
C SER A 20 -26.70 20.47 -25.37
N MET A 21 -25.90 21.50 -25.18
CA MET A 21 -24.69 21.47 -24.34
C MET A 21 -24.97 20.99 -22.91
N GLN A 22 -26.20 21.22 -22.42
CA GLN A 22 -26.72 20.67 -21.16
C GLN A 22 -26.81 19.15 -21.17
N SER A 23 -27.31 18.52 -22.24
CA SER A 23 -27.40 17.06 -22.34
C SER A 23 -26.02 16.39 -22.29
N ARG A 24 -24.99 17.01 -22.87
CA ARG A 24 -23.60 16.51 -22.78
C ARG A 24 -23.01 16.68 -21.38
N TYR A 25 -23.29 17.80 -20.73
CA TYR A 25 -22.88 18.05 -19.35
C TYR A 25 -23.49 17.02 -18.38
N TYR A 26 -24.79 16.75 -18.46
CA TYR A 26 -25.45 15.70 -17.66
C TYR A 26 -24.89 14.30 -17.93
N SER A 27 -24.58 13.99 -19.19
CA SER A 27 -23.94 12.72 -19.54
C SER A 27 -22.52 12.60 -18.97
N TYR A 28 -21.74 13.68 -18.98
CA TYR A 28 -20.38 13.70 -18.44
C TYR A 28 -20.37 13.57 -16.92
N GLU A 29 -21.19 14.36 -16.21
CA GLU A 29 -21.34 14.28 -14.75
C GLU A 29 -21.77 12.88 -14.30
N LYS A 30 -22.67 12.24 -15.06
CA LYS A 30 -23.07 10.86 -14.80
C LYS A 30 -21.91 9.87 -14.99
N ILE A 31 -21.15 9.98 -16.10
CA ILE A 31 -19.99 9.12 -16.35
C ILE A 31 -18.93 9.30 -15.25
N MET A 32 -18.64 10.54 -14.85
CA MET A 32 -17.70 10.82 -13.75
C MET A 32 -18.21 10.25 -12.43
N SER A 33 -19.49 10.42 -12.12
CA SER A 33 -20.08 9.87 -10.90
C SER A 33 -20.06 8.34 -10.86
N ASP A 34 -20.33 7.68 -11.97
CA ASP A 34 -20.31 6.22 -12.05
C ASP A 34 -18.86 5.70 -11.98
N TRP A 35 -17.91 6.37 -12.66
CA TRP A 35 -16.49 6.04 -12.57
C TRP A 35 -15.94 6.22 -11.16
N ASP A 36 -16.30 7.29 -10.46
CA ASP A 36 -15.92 7.52 -9.07
C ASP A 36 -16.47 6.41 -8.15
N LYS A 37 -17.72 5.96 -8.36
CA LYS A 37 -18.29 4.86 -7.57
C LYS A 37 -17.55 3.56 -7.80
N ASP A 38 -17.27 3.22 -9.05
CA ASP A 38 -16.57 1.99 -9.42
C ASP A 38 -15.12 2.01 -8.90
N PHE A 39 -14.45 3.16 -9.00
CA PHE A 39 -13.11 3.34 -8.45
C PHE A 39 -13.11 3.22 -6.93
N LEU A 40 -14.05 3.86 -6.22
CA LEU A 40 -14.18 3.71 -4.77
C LEU A 40 -14.50 2.28 -4.35
N LEU A 41 -15.31 1.56 -5.13
CA LEU A 41 -15.59 0.14 -4.90
C LEU A 41 -14.33 -0.70 -5.07
N HIS A 42 -13.56 -0.46 -6.12
CA HIS A 42 -12.28 -1.13 -6.36
C HIS A 42 -11.30 -0.88 -5.22
N LEU A 43 -11.12 0.38 -4.77
CA LEU A 43 -10.16 0.71 -3.71
C LEU A 43 -10.46 0.06 -2.36
N LYS A 44 -11.74 -0.17 -2.04
CA LYS A 44 -12.18 -0.60 -0.69
C LYS A 44 -12.41 -2.11 -0.54
N SER A 45 -12.43 -2.85 -1.64
CA SER A 45 -12.84 -4.26 -1.63
C SER A 45 -11.61 -5.15 -1.77
N PRO A 46 -11.50 -6.24 -1.00
CA PRO A 46 -10.52 -7.29 -1.28
C PRO A 46 -10.65 -7.72 -2.75
N THR A 47 -9.52 -7.99 -3.39
CA THR A 47 -9.53 -8.47 -4.77
C THR A 47 -9.68 -9.98 -4.82
N ILE A 48 -10.33 -10.47 -5.89
CA ILE A 48 -10.62 -11.90 -6.10
C ILE A 48 -9.79 -12.41 -7.27
N HIS A 49 -9.07 -13.51 -7.06
CA HIS A 49 -8.20 -14.14 -8.04
C HIS A 49 -8.57 -15.61 -8.30
N TYR A 50 -9.60 -15.84 -9.13
CA TYR A 50 -10.18 -17.17 -9.42
C TYR A 50 -9.23 -18.24 -9.98
N TYR A 51 -8.05 -17.87 -10.46
CA TYR A 51 -7.08 -18.78 -11.10
C TYR A 51 -5.95 -19.22 -10.17
N HIS A 52 -5.99 -18.80 -8.91
CA HIS A 52 -5.01 -19.14 -7.89
C HIS A 52 -5.67 -20.01 -6.82
N ASP A 53 -4.97 -21.07 -6.44
CA ASP A 53 -5.34 -21.87 -5.27
C ASP A 53 -5.09 -21.07 -3.98
N LYS A 54 -5.64 -21.54 -2.87
CA LYS A 54 -5.32 -20.98 -1.55
C LYS A 54 -3.81 -21.06 -1.31
N GLY A 55 -3.20 -19.96 -0.88
CA GLY A 55 -1.78 -19.95 -0.49
C GLY A 55 -1.11 -18.59 -0.62
N PHE A 56 0.21 -18.58 -0.44
CA PHE A 56 1.04 -17.38 -0.53
C PHE A 56 1.67 -17.20 -1.91
N TYR A 57 1.67 -15.97 -2.39
CA TYR A 57 2.15 -15.59 -3.72
C TYR A 57 3.06 -14.37 -3.63
N PHE A 58 4.12 -14.38 -4.43
CA PHE A 58 5.06 -13.27 -4.54
C PHE A 58 5.03 -12.69 -5.95
N LEU A 59 4.73 -11.41 -6.05
CA LEU A 59 4.60 -10.68 -7.31
C LEU A 59 5.61 -9.53 -7.37
N GLY A 60 6.46 -9.56 -8.40
CA GLY A 60 7.28 -8.39 -8.76
C GLY A 60 6.43 -7.38 -9.53
N LEU A 61 6.20 -6.21 -8.92
CA LEU A 61 5.55 -5.08 -9.58
C LEU A 61 6.55 -4.18 -10.31
N GLN A 62 7.85 -4.39 -10.10
CA GLN A 62 8.94 -3.65 -10.73
C GLN A 62 9.18 -4.08 -12.19
N ARG A 63 9.50 -3.14 -13.09
CA ARG A 63 9.91 -3.43 -14.48
C ARG A 63 11.32 -2.90 -14.86
N TRP A 64 12.30 -2.90 -13.92
CA TRP A 64 13.74 -2.48 -13.98
C TRP A 64 13.99 -0.96 -14.03
N ASN A 65 15.06 -0.27 -13.53
CA ASN A 65 16.24 -0.51 -12.65
C ASN A 65 16.67 0.83 -11.97
N SER A 66 17.39 0.77 -10.84
CA SER A 66 17.73 1.92 -9.95
C SER A 66 18.61 3.04 -10.55
N SER A 67 19.12 2.87 -11.77
CA SER A 67 20.11 3.79 -12.36
C SER A 67 19.52 4.86 -13.28
N SER A 68 18.24 4.80 -13.66
CA SER A 68 17.57 5.85 -14.46
C SER A 68 16.03 5.71 -14.51
N PRO A 69 15.29 5.95 -13.41
CA PRO A 69 13.81 5.91 -13.44
C PRO A 69 13.21 6.97 -14.40
N ALA A 70 13.95 8.04 -14.73
CA ALA A 70 13.51 9.09 -15.66
C ALA A 70 13.70 8.75 -17.15
N LYS A 71 14.36 7.63 -17.50
CA LYS A 71 14.37 7.14 -18.89
C LYS A 71 13.04 6.42 -19.09
N GLY A 72 12.05 7.12 -19.66
CA GLY A 72 10.62 6.74 -19.75
C GLY A 72 10.22 5.40 -20.40
N TYR A 73 11.13 4.43 -20.48
CA TYR A 73 10.88 3.01 -20.78
C TYR A 73 10.95 2.12 -19.52
N SER A 74 11.48 2.64 -18.42
CA SER A 74 11.58 1.98 -17.12
C SER A 74 10.38 2.39 -16.28
N VAL A 75 9.51 1.42 -15.94
CA VAL A 75 8.48 1.60 -14.91
C VAL A 75 9.10 1.10 -13.62
N GLY A 76 9.06 1.92 -12.57
CA GLY A 76 9.53 1.51 -11.24
C GLY A 76 8.67 0.40 -10.65
N GLY A 77 8.69 0.28 -9.33
CA GLY A 77 7.69 -0.49 -8.62
C GLY A 77 8.21 -0.91 -7.25
N GLY A 78 7.85 -2.13 -6.89
CA GLY A 78 8.27 -2.80 -5.67
C GLY A 78 7.86 -4.26 -5.77
N TYR A 79 7.61 -4.90 -4.65
CA TYR A 79 7.09 -6.26 -4.60
C TYR A 79 5.81 -6.30 -3.78
N LEU A 80 4.96 -7.27 -4.10
CA LEU A 80 3.78 -7.61 -3.33
C LEU A 80 3.87 -9.09 -2.95
N LEU A 81 3.90 -9.37 -1.65
CA LEU A 81 3.68 -10.70 -1.10
C LEU A 81 2.26 -10.75 -0.57
N TYR A 82 1.44 -11.71 -0.98
CA TYR A 82 0.03 -11.76 -0.59
C TYR A 82 -0.43 -13.20 -0.35
N HIS A 83 -1.50 -13.35 0.43
CA HIS A 83 -2.18 -14.62 0.64
C HIS A 83 -3.55 -14.56 -0.03
N ILE A 84 -3.95 -15.70 -0.61
CA ILE A 84 -5.30 -15.94 -1.12
C ILE A 84 -5.95 -16.98 -0.22
N ASP A 85 -7.17 -16.68 0.22
CA ASP A 85 -7.96 -17.58 1.03
C ASP A 85 -8.70 -18.65 0.19
N LYS A 86 -9.56 -19.42 0.84
CA LYS A 86 -10.35 -20.48 0.18
C LYS A 86 -11.41 -19.95 -0.80
N ASP A 87 -11.81 -18.69 -0.65
CA ASP A 87 -12.84 -18.01 -1.43
C ASP A 87 -12.22 -17.18 -2.57
N SER A 88 -10.92 -17.41 -2.83
CA SER A 88 -10.10 -16.69 -3.82
C SER A 88 -9.91 -15.20 -3.50
N GLU A 89 -10.21 -14.75 -2.28
CA GLU A 89 -10.03 -13.37 -1.84
C GLU A 89 -8.62 -13.14 -1.28
N VAL A 90 -8.06 -11.95 -1.54
CA VAL A 90 -6.82 -11.53 -0.90
C VAL A 90 -7.12 -11.08 0.54
N ASP A 91 -6.76 -11.91 1.51
CA ASP A 91 -7.01 -11.70 2.94
C ASP A 91 -5.79 -11.10 3.68
N MET A 92 -4.60 -11.16 3.09
CA MET A 92 -3.37 -10.52 3.58
C MET A 92 -2.49 -10.05 2.43
N GLY A 93 -1.89 -8.87 2.55
CA GLY A 93 -0.78 -8.47 1.69
C GLY A 93 0.27 -7.58 2.33
N ILE A 94 1.49 -7.72 1.81
CA ILE A 94 2.71 -7.02 2.21
C ILE A 94 3.28 -6.31 0.98
N ALA A 95 3.19 -4.99 0.96
CA ALA A 95 3.90 -4.16 0.01
C ALA A 95 5.37 -4.01 0.44
N ILE A 96 6.31 -4.27 -0.44
CA ILE A 96 7.75 -4.19 -0.16
C ILE A 96 8.36 -3.16 -1.10
N ASP A 97 8.97 -2.14 -0.51
CA ASP A 97 9.60 -1.01 -1.19
C ASP A 97 8.69 -0.38 -2.26
N PRO A 98 7.57 0.27 -1.86
CA PRO A 98 6.67 0.95 -2.78
C PRO A 98 7.32 2.20 -3.38
N GLY A 99 8.20 1.97 -4.36
CA GLY A 99 8.87 2.97 -5.17
C GLY A 99 8.00 3.55 -6.27
N PHE A 100 8.64 4.17 -7.26
CA PHE A 100 7.97 4.79 -8.40
C PHE A 100 6.94 3.86 -9.07
N ASP A 101 5.73 4.35 -9.30
CA ASP A 101 4.65 3.63 -10.01
C ASP A 101 4.12 2.37 -9.29
N PHE A 102 4.48 2.11 -8.04
CA PHE A 102 3.96 0.97 -7.28
C PHE A 102 2.43 0.94 -7.27
N VAL A 103 1.76 2.03 -6.92
CA VAL A 103 0.28 2.07 -6.83
C VAL A 103 -0.36 1.84 -8.19
N ARG A 104 0.22 2.41 -9.24
CA ARG A 104 -0.23 2.20 -10.61
C ARG A 104 -0.10 0.73 -11.03
N ASN A 105 1.04 0.12 -10.73
CA ASN A 105 1.32 -1.29 -11.09
C ASN A 105 0.46 -2.25 -10.27
N LEU A 106 0.18 -1.93 -9.01
CA LEU A 106 -0.76 -2.66 -8.15
C LEU A 106 -2.14 -2.73 -8.81
N PHE A 107 -2.72 -1.59 -9.17
CA PHE A 107 -4.05 -1.53 -9.80
C PHE A 107 -4.08 -2.19 -11.18
N HIS A 108 -3.04 -1.98 -11.99
CA HIS A 108 -2.93 -2.66 -13.29
C HIS A 108 -2.80 -4.19 -13.18
N SER A 109 -2.29 -4.68 -12.05
CA SER A 109 -2.18 -6.13 -11.78
C SER A 109 -3.47 -6.71 -11.17
N GLY A 110 -4.52 -5.90 -11.04
CA GLY A 110 -5.83 -6.31 -10.54
C GLY A 110 -5.98 -6.23 -9.02
N PHE A 111 -4.97 -5.72 -8.31
CA PHE A 111 -5.01 -5.53 -6.85
C PHE A 111 -5.59 -4.16 -6.49
N SER A 112 -6.01 -3.99 -5.24
CA SER A 112 -6.55 -2.77 -4.67
C SER A 112 -5.67 -2.28 -3.52
N LEU A 113 -5.97 -1.07 -3.02
CA LEU A 113 -5.37 -0.64 -1.76
C LEU A 113 -5.80 -1.56 -0.62
N ASN A 114 -7.03 -2.08 -0.65
CA ASN A 114 -7.57 -3.02 0.34
C ASN A 114 -6.72 -4.29 0.50
N ASP A 115 -5.81 -4.58 -0.42
CA ASP A 115 -4.96 -5.76 -0.37
C ASP A 115 -3.63 -5.54 0.37
N ILE A 116 -3.33 -4.30 0.80
CA ILE A 116 -2.10 -3.95 1.54
C ILE A 116 -2.37 -3.80 3.03
N ASP A 117 -1.81 -4.67 3.86
CA ASP A 117 -1.92 -4.60 5.32
C ASP A 117 -0.59 -4.21 5.98
N ILE A 118 0.52 -4.63 5.39
CA ILE A 118 1.87 -4.33 5.86
C ILE A 118 2.65 -3.66 4.73
N VAL A 119 3.46 -2.65 5.06
CA VAL A 119 4.41 -2.00 4.17
C VAL A 119 5.81 -2.16 4.75
N LEU A 120 6.73 -2.69 3.96
CA LEU A 120 8.14 -2.83 4.33
C LEU A 120 8.97 -1.86 3.50
N ILE A 121 9.78 -1.05 4.17
CA ILE A 121 10.69 -0.09 3.53
C ILE A 121 12.12 -0.39 3.97
N SER A 122 12.91 -0.89 3.04
CA SER A 122 14.28 -1.34 3.29
C SER A 122 15.25 -0.19 3.54
N HIS A 123 15.09 0.94 2.83
CA HIS A 123 15.93 2.12 2.96
C HIS A 123 15.34 3.36 2.27
N ALA A 124 15.99 4.51 2.49
CA ALA A 124 15.43 5.84 2.21
C ALA A 124 15.65 6.36 0.76
N HIS A 125 15.96 5.50 -0.21
CA HIS A 125 16.06 5.95 -1.60
C HIS A 125 14.68 6.12 -2.25
N LEU A 126 14.57 7.08 -3.19
CA LEU A 126 13.28 7.44 -3.79
C LEU A 126 12.61 6.28 -4.52
N ASP A 127 13.39 5.39 -5.13
CA ASP A 127 12.91 4.19 -5.80
C ASP A 127 12.41 3.10 -4.84
N HIS A 128 12.45 3.32 -3.52
CA HIS A 128 11.89 2.43 -2.51
C HIS A 128 10.72 3.06 -1.72
N ILE A 129 10.60 4.40 -1.72
CA ILE A 129 9.64 5.11 -0.87
C ILE A 129 8.64 5.99 -1.63
N ARG A 130 8.85 6.25 -2.93
CA ARG A 130 8.12 7.30 -3.65
C ARG A 130 6.60 7.19 -3.55
N ASP A 131 6.05 5.99 -3.68
CA ASP A 131 4.60 5.79 -3.72
C ASP A 131 4.01 5.52 -2.32
N PHE A 132 4.84 5.47 -1.27
CA PHE A 132 4.34 5.36 0.10
C PHE A 132 3.38 6.50 0.46
N GLU A 133 3.74 7.75 0.13
CA GLU A 133 2.87 8.91 0.33
C GLU A 133 1.54 8.77 -0.42
N SER A 134 1.59 8.21 -1.63
CA SER A 134 0.39 7.98 -2.45
C SER A 134 -0.53 6.95 -1.80
N ILE A 135 0.01 5.87 -1.22
CA ILE A 135 -0.77 4.88 -0.46
C ILE A 135 -1.50 5.57 0.70
N VAL A 136 -0.78 6.32 1.55
CA VAL A 136 -1.35 6.99 2.73
C VAL A 136 -2.40 8.03 2.33
N THR A 137 -2.12 8.84 1.32
CA THR A 137 -3.04 9.85 0.80
C THR A 137 -4.32 9.23 0.26
N LEU A 138 -4.21 8.10 -0.45
CA LEU A 138 -5.38 7.41 -0.97
C LEU A 138 -6.23 6.77 0.14
N LEU A 139 -5.61 6.26 1.21
CA LEU A 139 -6.35 5.80 2.40
C LEU A 139 -7.13 6.94 3.05
N PHE A 140 -6.51 8.12 3.18
CA PHE A 140 -7.16 9.32 3.69
C PHE A 140 -8.34 9.76 2.82
N GLU A 141 -8.16 9.81 1.50
CA GLU A 141 -9.25 10.14 0.57
C GLU A 141 -10.36 9.10 0.58
N LEU A 142 -10.02 7.81 0.73
CA LEU A 142 -10.99 6.73 0.86
C LEU A 142 -11.82 6.88 2.13
N GLN A 143 -11.20 7.26 3.25
CA GLN A 143 -11.89 7.50 4.52
C GLN A 143 -12.88 8.65 4.42
N LYS A 144 -12.49 9.77 3.79
CA LYS A 144 -13.41 10.90 3.56
C LYS A 144 -14.66 10.52 2.76
N ARG A 145 -14.47 9.68 1.73
CA ARG A 145 -15.53 9.35 0.76
C ARG A 145 -16.39 8.17 1.17
N SER A 146 -15.81 7.18 1.85
CA SER A 146 -16.49 5.91 2.20
C SER A 146 -16.72 5.74 3.70
N LYS A 147 -16.15 6.61 4.55
CA LYS A 147 -16.15 6.49 6.02
C LYS A 147 -15.57 5.16 6.53
N ARG A 148 -14.78 4.48 5.70
CA ARG A 148 -14.04 3.28 6.09
C ARG A 148 -12.71 3.72 6.67
N ASP A 149 -12.50 3.42 7.94
CA ASP A 149 -11.21 3.60 8.57
C ASP A 149 -10.31 2.42 8.22
N ARG A 150 -9.05 2.69 7.91
CA ARG A 150 -8.05 1.66 7.69
C ARG A 150 -6.67 2.15 8.10
N ARG A 151 -5.88 1.27 8.71
CA ARG A 151 -4.48 1.52 9.05
C ARG A 151 -3.61 0.40 8.48
N VAL A 152 -2.45 0.76 7.97
CA VAL A 152 -1.42 -0.19 7.51
C VAL A 152 -0.22 -0.18 8.46
N HIS A 153 0.33 -1.35 8.73
CA HIS A 153 1.56 -1.48 9.53
C HIS A 153 2.76 -1.15 8.65
N VAL A 154 3.68 -0.30 9.10
CA VAL A 154 4.81 0.16 8.28
C VAL A 154 6.09 -0.14 9.01
N ILE A 155 6.91 -1.06 8.51
CA ILE A 155 8.24 -1.35 9.08
C ILE A 155 9.29 -0.68 8.21
N LEU A 156 10.10 0.19 8.81
CA LEU A 156 11.04 1.04 8.08
C LEU A 156 12.31 1.34 8.88
N SER A 157 13.40 1.64 8.17
CA SER A 157 14.62 2.13 8.80
C SER A 157 14.44 3.53 9.40
N LEU A 158 15.30 3.89 10.36
CA LEU A 158 15.34 5.23 10.95
C LEU A 158 15.56 6.36 9.92
N GLY A 159 16.40 6.15 8.90
CA GLY A 159 16.62 7.09 7.81
C GLY A 159 15.41 7.20 6.88
N SER A 160 14.71 6.10 6.63
CA SER A 160 13.44 6.13 5.88
C SER A 160 12.38 6.91 6.65
N TYR A 161 12.28 6.69 7.97
CA TYR A 161 11.41 7.46 8.85
C TYR A 161 11.73 8.96 8.77
N LYS A 162 12.99 9.35 8.90
CA LYS A 162 13.40 10.78 8.80
C LYS A 162 13.01 11.40 7.45
N ARG A 163 13.11 10.64 6.36
CA ARG A 163 12.73 11.13 5.03
C ARG A 163 11.21 11.24 4.84
N LEU A 164 10.46 10.42 5.54
CA LEU A 164 9.00 10.37 5.53
C LEU A 164 8.36 11.08 6.73
N GLU A 165 9.13 11.81 7.55
CA GLU A 165 8.66 12.46 8.78
C GLU A 165 7.46 13.37 8.53
N HIS A 166 7.46 14.10 7.41
CA HIS A 166 6.35 14.96 7.01
C HIS A 166 5.02 14.22 6.75
N ILE A 167 5.05 12.91 6.52
CA ILE A 167 3.86 12.05 6.41
C ILE A 167 3.57 11.38 7.74
N ILE A 168 4.62 10.88 8.41
CA ILE A 168 4.48 10.07 9.62
C ILE A 168 4.09 10.92 10.84
N GLU A 169 4.58 12.15 10.93
CA GLU A 169 4.27 13.06 12.03
C GLU A 169 3.07 13.98 11.73
N ASP A 170 2.55 13.98 10.49
CA ASP A 170 1.31 14.70 10.19
C ASP A 170 0.13 14.01 10.88
N PRO A 171 -0.59 14.65 11.81
CA PRO A 171 -1.68 14.01 12.56
C PRO A 171 -2.83 13.48 11.68
N THR A 172 -3.04 14.10 10.52
CA THR A 172 -4.07 13.71 9.55
C THR A 172 -3.70 12.42 8.85
N LEU A 173 -2.42 12.27 8.49
CA LEU A 173 -1.92 11.11 7.74
C LEU A 173 -1.49 9.96 8.66
N ARG A 174 -0.93 10.28 9.85
CA ARG A 174 -0.49 9.31 10.87
C ARG A 174 -1.60 8.35 11.29
N TYR A 175 -2.85 8.77 11.26
CA TYR A 175 -4.00 7.90 11.56
C TYR A 175 -4.04 6.63 10.70
N PHE A 176 -3.57 6.71 9.45
CA PHE A 176 -3.65 5.63 8.46
C PHE A 176 -2.43 4.71 8.45
N ILE A 177 -1.45 4.94 9.30
CA ILE A 177 -0.23 4.13 9.39
C ILE A 177 0.10 3.78 10.84
N GLU A 178 0.69 2.62 11.07
CA GLU A 178 1.34 2.26 12.34
C GLU A 178 2.83 1.97 12.09
N PRO A 179 3.74 2.94 12.37
CA PRO A 179 5.15 2.81 12.07
C PRO A 179 5.93 2.01 13.12
N TYR A 180 6.79 1.12 12.64
CA TYR A 180 7.76 0.33 13.40
C TYR A 180 9.16 0.68 12.89
N ILE A 181 9.87 1.48 13.66
CA ILE A 181 11.15 2.05 13.25
C ILE A 181 12.28 1.14 13.70
N ILE A 182 13.17 0.79 12.77
CA ILE A 182 14.38 0.02 13.04
C ILE A 182 15.58 0.95 13.00
N ASP A 183 16.25 1.13 14.13
CA ASP A 183 17.55 1.81 14.19
C ASP A 183 18.66 0.77 14.04
N ILE A 184 19.19 0.62 12.82
CA ILE A 184 20.24 -0.35 12.51
C ILE A 184 21.42 -0.25 13.46
N ASN A 185 21.90 0.97 13.77
CA ASN A 185 23.10 1.15 14.59
C ASN A 185 22.87 0.69 16.04
N ARG A 186 21.62 0.71 16.51
CA ARG A 186 21.25 0.33 17.87
C ARG A 186 20.76 -1.11 17.97
N GLU A 187 19.98 -1.55 17.00
CA GLU A 187 19.21 -2.80 17.00
C GLU A 187 19.88 -3.92 16.20
N ILE A 188 20.70 -3.57 15.21
CA ILE A 188 21.46 -4.48 14.36
C ILE A 188 22.96 -4.28 14.66
N GLN A 189 23.43 -4.91 15.73
CA GLN A 189 24.86 -4.93 16.08
C GLN A 189 25.68 -5.77 15.08
N ASP A 190 27.01 -5.64 15.07
CA ASP A 190 27.91 -6.43 14.20
C ASP A 190 27.66 -7.95 14.29
N LYS A 191 27.25 -8.43 15.47
CA LYS A 191 26.92 -9.86 15.73
C LYS A 191 25.45 -10.21 15.52
N TYR A 192 24.58 -9.25 15.19
CA TYR A 192 23.15 -9.49 15.00
C TYR A 192 22.90 -10.59 13.96
N PHE A 193 23.65 -10.58 12.85
CA PHE A 193 23.54 -11.60 11.82
C PHE A 193 24.04 -12.98 12.27
N GLU A 194 25.00 -13.03 13.20
CA GLU A 194 25.43 -14.28 13.85
C GLU A 194 24.33 -14.83 14.78
N MET A 195 23.45 -13.96 15.29
CA MET A 195 22.35 -14.29 16.21
C MET A 195 21.01 -14.57 15.51
N LEU A 196 20.93 -14.43 14.17
CA LEU A 196 19.69 -14.71 13.41
C LEU A 196 19.18 -16.16 13.56
N GLY A 197 20.02 -17.09 14.03
CA GLY A 197 19.65 -18.47 14.37
C GLY A 197 19.23 -18.69 15.83
N ASP A 198 19.48 -17.73 16.74
CA ASP A 198 19.18 -17.83 18.18
C ASP A 198 17.86 -17.10 18.48
N GLY A 199 16.77 -17.66 17.92
CA GLY A 199 15.47 -17.03 17.58
C GLY A 199 14.72 -16.17 18.61
N ASP A 200 15.21 -16.04 19.84
CA ASP A 200 14.65 -15.21 20.92
C ASP A 200 15.32 -13.84 21.09
N LYS A 201 16.53 -13.63 20.55
CA LYS A 201 17.28 -12.37 20.76
C LYS A 201 17.21 -11.38 19.61
N ALA A 202 16.82 -11.82 18.42
CA ALA A 202 16.69 -10.94 17.26
C ALA A 202 15.36 -10.16 17.31
N VAL A 203 15.43 -8.84 17.04
CA VAL A 203 14.24 -8.00 16.84
C VAL A 203 13.36 -8.65 15.78
N SER A 204 12.10 -8.88 16.13
CA SER A 204 11.08 -9.45 15.25
C SER A 204 9.75 -8.77 15.47
N PHE A 205 9.00 -8.63 14.38
CA PHE A 205 7.64 -8.11 14.34
C PHE A 205 6.73 -9.28 14.00
N LEU A 206 5.75 -9.52 14.85
CA LEU A 206 4.83 -10.64 14.75
C LEU A 206 3.44 -10.09 14.49
N PHE A 207 2.72 -10.72 13.58
CA PHE A 207 1.39 -10.30 13.17
C PHE A 207 0.45 -11.50 13.09
N GLU A 208 -0.82 -11.28 13.40
CA GLU A 208 -1.88 -12.27 13.29
C GLU A 208 -3.17 -11.64 12.73
N THR A 209 -4.07 -12.49 12.24
CA THR A 209 -5.40 -12.05 11.79
C THR A 209 -6.15 -11.41 12.96
N ALA A 210 -6.73 -10.23 12.73
CA ALA A 210 -7.53 -9.58 13.73
C ALA A 210 -8.89 -10.30 13.88
N ASN A 211 -9.12 -10.90 15.05
CA ASN A 211 -10.39 -11.56 15.39
C ASN A 211 -11.38 -10.51 15.89
N TYR A 212 -12.29 -10.05 15.03
CA TYR A 212 -13.38 -9.16 15.43
C TYR A 212 -14.68 -9.92 15.65
N SER A 213 -15.45 -9.52 16.67
CA SER A 213 -16.83 -9.97 16.81
C SER A 213 -17.71 -9.41 15.68
N GLN A 214 -18.85 -10.05 15.38
CA GLN A 214 -19.77 -9.60 14.32
C GLN A 214 -20.28 -8.16 14.50
N GLN A 215 -20.27 -7.62 15.73
CA GLN A 215 -20.69 -6.24 16.02
C GLN A 215 -19.60 -5.20 15.73
N GLU A 216 -18.33 -5.62 15.65
CA GLU A 216 -17.16 -4.75 15.42
C GLU A 216 -16.74 -4.67 13.94
N GLN A 217 -17.41 -5.42 13.06
CA GLN A 217 -17.09 -5.49 11.62
C GLN A 217 -17.20 -4.13 10.91
N ASN A 218 -18.03 -3.21 11.42
CA ASN A 218 -18.17 -1.86 10.86
C ASN A 218 -17.02 -0.90 11.24
N LEU A 219 -16.17 -1.28 12.20
CA LEU A 219 -15.03 -0.48 12.71
C LEU A 219 -13.68 -1.13 12.37
N GLN A 220 -13.62 -2.04 11.39
CA GLN A 220 -12.40 -2.76 11.02
C GLN A 220 -11.31 -1.83 10.48
N ILE A 221 -10.53 -1.25 11.38
CA ILE A 221 -9.37 -0.42 11.06
C ILE A 221 -8.24 -1.30 10.49
N GLU A 222 -8.10 -2.55 10.93
CA GLU A 222 -6.98 -3.43 10.52
C GLU A 222 -7.45 -4.87 10.29
N ARG A 223 -7.06 -5.53 9.19
CA ARG A 223 -7.31 -6.99 9.03
C ARG A 223 -6.30 -7.82 9.81
N ILE A 224 -5.15 -7.22 10.10
CA ILE A 224 -3.99 -7.85 10.72
C ILE A 224 -3.55 -6.96 11.86
N ARG A 225 -3.34 -7.56 13.04
CA ARG A 225 -2.86 -6.87 14.23
C ARG A 225 -1.44 -7.28 14.56
N ALA A 226 -0.64 -6.35 15.08
CA ALA A 226 0.66 -6.68 15.63
C ALA A 226 0.52 -7.38 17.00
N ILE A 227 1.30 -8.44 17.21
CA ILE A 227 1.41 -9.14 18.49
C ILE A 227 2.42 -8.40 19.36
N LEU A 228 1.97 -7.93 20.53
CA LEU A 228 2.80 -7.17 21.45
C LEU A 228 3.88 -8.05 22.10
N PRO A 229 5.02 -7.49 22.53
CA PRO A 229 6.10 -8.25 23.18
C PRO A 229 5.64 -9.11 24.37
N GLU A 230 4.67 -8.64 25.14
CA GLU A 230 4.10 -9.32 26.30
C GLU A 230 3.30 -10.58 25.93
N GLU A 231 2.81 -10.64 24.68
CA GLU A 231 1.97 -11.71 24.14
C GLU A 231 2.77 -12.73 23.31
N ARG A 232 4.10 -12.56 23.17
CA ARG A 232 4.98 -13.40 22.31
C ARG A 232 5.08 -14.86 22.71
N ASN A 233 4.58 -15.24 23.89
CA ASN A 233 4.44 -16.64 24.28
C ASN A 233 3.30 -17.34 23.51
N SER A 234 2.50 -16.61 22.73
CA SER A 234 1.51 -17.18 21.82
C SER A 234 2.20 -17.80 20.58
N PRO A 235 2.00 -19.10 20.29
CA PRO A 235 2.59 -19.75 19.12
C PRO A 235 1.91 -19.35 17.79
N ASN A 236 0.77 -18.65 17.85
CA ASN A 236 -0.07 -18.34 16.70
C ASN A 236 0.29 -16.96 16.15
N TYR A 237 1.11 -16.94 15.11
CA TYR A 237 1.30 -15.78 14.26
C TYR A 237 1.10 -16.20 12.80
N LEU A 238 0.59 -15.28 11.99
CA LEU A 238 0.45 -15.43 10.54
C LEU A 238 1.76 -15.02 9.84
N VAL A 239 2.35 -13.90 10.27
CA VAL A 239 3.55 -13.32 9.68
C VAL A 239 4.57 -12.97 10.76
N LYS A 240 5.82 -13.40 10.58
CA LYS A 240 6.97 -12.96 11.36
C LYS A 240 7.97 -12.26 10.45
N ILE A 241 8.31 -11.01 10.77
CA ILE A 241 9.22 -10.18 9.98
C ILE A 241 10.44 -9.84 10.82
N ARG A 242 11.63 -10.04 10.25
CA ARG A 242 12.92 -9.75 10.90
C ARG A 242 13.81 -8.98 9.94
N PRO A 243 14.58 -7.98 10.40
CA PRO A 243 15.61 -7.39 9.57
C PRO A 243 16.72 -8.42 9.29
N THR A 244 17.33 -8.34 8.12
CA THR A 244 18.47 -9.14 7.69
C THR A 244 19.46 -8.27 6.91
N ARG A 245 20.65 -8.78 6.58
CA ARG A 245 21.68 -7.99 5.93
C ARG A 245 21.26 -7.68 4.49
N ALA A 246 21.38 -6.42 4.07
CA ALA A 246 21.29 -6.08 2.66
C ALA A 246 22.49 -6.66 1.91
N TYR A 247 22.24 -7.33 0.78
CA TYR A 247 23.30 -7.87 -0.09
C TYR A 247 23.90 -6.81 -1.05
N HIS A 248 23.55 -5.53 -0.88
CA HIS A 248 24.06 -4.44 -1.71
C HIS A 248 24.81 -3.43 -0.85
N GLU A 249 26.01 -3.05 -1.31
CA GLU A 249 26.74 -1.87 -0.84
C GLU A 249 26.25 -0.69 -1.67
N ASP A 250 25.27 0.05 -1.18
CA ASP A 250 25.07 1.41 -1.67
C ASP A 250 26.14 2.28 -1.00
N ASN A 251 26.99 2.94 -1.79
CA ASN A 251 28.16 3.71 -1.32
C ASN A 251 27.79 4.98 -0.51
N SER A 252 26.75 4.91 0.33
CA SER A 252 26.23 5.96 1.19
C SER A 252 26.38 5.54 2.66
N GLN A 253 26.16 6.47 3.61
CA GLN A 253 25.96 6.12 5.03
C GLN A 253 24.59 5.45 5.20
N SER A 254 24.38 4.35 4.49
CA SER A 254 23.05 3.77 4.36
C SER A 254 22.70 2.98 5.58
N ASP A 255 21.47 3.20 6.01
CA ASP A 255 20.73 2.35 6.90
C ASP A 255 19.99 1.27 6.08
N SER A 256 20.62 0.72 5.04
CA SER A 256 20.04 -0.30 4.18
C SER A 256 20.09 -1.68 4.83
N PHE A 257 18.95 -2.37 4.83
CA PHE A 257 18.81 -3.74 5.32
C PHE A 257 17.77 -4.50 4.49
N GLY A 258 17.76 -5.82 4.59
CA GLY A 258 16.73 -6.68 3.98
C GLY A 258 15.70 -7.15 5.00
N PHE A 259 14.67 -7.85 4.54
CA PHE A 259 13.68 -8.49 5.41
C PHE A 259 13.71 -10.01 5.24
N LEU A 260 13.66 -10.73 6.35
CA LEU A 260 13.31 -12.15 6.40
C LEU A 260 11.85 -12.24 6.83
N ILE A 261 11.01 -12.78 5.94
CA ILE A 261 9.57 -12.95 6.16
C ILE A 261 9.29 -14.44 6.32
N GLU A 262 8.80 -14.83 7.50
CA GLU A 262 8.33 -16.18 7.78
C GLU A 262 6.80 -16.16 7.83
N LEU A 263 6.19 -17.00 6.99
CA LEU A 263 4.74 -17.10 6.82
C LEU A 263 4.28 -18.43 7.39
N ARG A 264 3.16 -18.41 8.12
CA ARG A 264 2.49 -19.63 8.60
C ARG A 264 1.06 -19.61 8.13
N GLU A 265 0.56 -20.72 7.64
CA GLU A 265 -0.88 -20.86 7.50
C GLU A 265 -1.49 -21.03 8.89
N ASN A 266 -2.59 -20.31 9.15
CA ASN A 266 -3.46 -20.63 10.27
C ASN A 266 -4.02 -22.03 10.05
N SER A 267 -3.47 -23.01 10.75
CA SER A 267 -3.99 -24.37 10.77
C SER A 267 -5.25 -24.42 11.63
N GLU A 268 -6.40 -23.98 11.09
CA GLU A 268 -7.78 -24.29 11.51
C GLU A 268 -8.73 -23.44 10.61
N GLN A 269 -9.65 -24.01 9.81
CA GLN A 269 -10.71 -24.94 10.19
C GLN A 269 -10.74 -26.18 9.25
N GLY A 270 -10.14 -27.28 9.72
CA GLY A 270 -10.55 -28.63 9.31
C GLY A 270 -11.52 -29.15 10.36
N GLY A 271 -12.81 -29.06 10.06
CA GLY A 271 -13.92 -29.57 10.86
C GLY A 271 -15.16 -29.73 10.00
#